data_AF-A0A4Y7LZ32-F1
#
_entry.id   AF-A0A4Y7LZ32-F1
#
_cell.length_a   1.000
_cell.length_b   1.000
_cell.length_c   1.000
_cell.angle_alpha   90.00
_cell.angle_beta   90.00
_cell.angle_gamma   90.00
#
_symmetry.space_group_name_H-M   'P 1'
#
loop_
_entity.id
_entity.type
_entity.pdbx_description
1 polymer ?
#
loop_
_entity_poly.entity_id
_entity_poly.type
_entity_poly.pdbx_seq_one_letter_code
_entity_poly.pdbx_strand_id
1 'polypeptide(L)'
;MAQAHFKVRNFSAALESCNHALQNDLSEDTKIISLKRRCLEQLAQQNCQDKVMYDVEIGFLLPRKLFSTTKLKILNIPVPESITDTFRTNETNPVNHSKDHDGQFYSIPESVKKRLFGGGGLTKEYDELSKTLNGLSIMIRKPAIELISYLNQTNFDAPVPRYVLYGKTGTGKTISLAHILHYGSCAGFVLVHVPWVPVWFRFPKGVTPSVAHPNKYDHPIESVEWLRHFSTQNGSLMQNLELKTTETYVWSKREVTAEGSPLSELIDLGLNRAKYATDCVAALLGELKKAAMSKRCRILVVIDGFNSFFSPKSRVIREDRSFVMPTEFVLTDAFLTLTRNDWNNGAVVVSVDSLAHPTELRESPLPRYQLGKQGFEHLDPFIPVEVPNYDAKEIRSQIDYYIERNWLQQPKARTERGRAELSFTSGNNPYFLMKLVAPY
;
A
#
# COMPACT_ATOMS: atom_id res chain seq x y z
N MET A 1 -19.50 -41.72 -36.67
CA MET A 1 -19.65 -42.25 -35.29
C MET A 1 -20.60 -41.41 -34.44
N ALA A 2 -20.38 -40.10 -34.28
CA ALA A 2 -21.27 -39.22 -33.48
C ALA A 2 -22.79 -39.37 -33.75
N GLN A 3 -23.21 -39.46 -35.02
CA GLN A 3 -24.63 -39.66 -35.37
C GLN A 3 -25.20 -41.01 -34.91
N ALA A 4 -24.38 -42.06 -34.85
CA ALA A 4 -24.81 -43.37 -34.37
C ALA A 4 -25.06 -43.33 -32.86
N HIS A 5 -24.16 -42.69 -32.10
CA HIS A 5 -24.35 -42.45 -30.66
C HIS A 5 -25.57 -41.58 -30.36
N PHE A 6 -25.82 -40.55 -31.19
CA PHE A 6 -27.01 -39.71 -31.06
C PHE A 6 -28.31 -40.52 -31.27
N LYS A 7 -28.35 -41.42 -32.26
CA LYS A 7 -29.54 -42.25 -32.54
C LYS A 7 -29.89 -43.21 -31.40
N VAL A 8 -28.89 -43.67 -30.65
CA VAL A 8 -29.09 -44.54 -29.47
C VAL A 8 -29.26 -43.75 -28.16
N ARG A 9 -29.49 -42.42 -28.23
CA ARG A 9 -29.67 -41.50 -27.09
C ARG A 9 -28.49 -41.45 -26.11
N ASN A 10 -27.28 -41.83 -26.53
CA ASN A 10 -26.07 -41.66 -25.74
C ASN A 10 -25.40 -40.32 -26.11
N PHE A 11 -25.88 -39.24 -25.49
CA PHE A 11 -25.53 -37.87 -25.87
C PHE A 11 -24.14 -37.43 -25.42
N SER A 12 -23.60 -37.99 -24.33
CA SER A 12 -22.24 -37.72 -23.86
C SER A 12 -21.19 -38.30 -24.82
N ALA A 13 -21.32 -39.57 -25.22
CA ALA A 13 -20.44 -40.20 -26.20
C ALA A 13 -20.57 -39.54 -27.59
N ALA A 14 -21.77 -39.07 -27.95
CA ALA A 14 -21.98 -38.31 -29.17
C ALA A 14 -21.25 -36.94 -29.14
N LEU A 15 -21.27 -36.25 -27.99
CA LEU A 15 -20.59 -34.96 -27.78
C LEU A 15 -19.06 -35.10 -27.84
N GLU A 16 -18.49 -36.12 -27.20
CA GLU A 16 -17.06 -36.41 -27.28
C GLU A 16 -16.60 -36.72 -28.71
N SER A 17 -17.39 -37.54 -29.44
CA SER A 17 -17.10 -37.84 -30.85
C SER A 17 -17.18 -36.58 -31.73
N CYS A 18 -18.08 -35.63 -31.45
CA CYS A 18 -18.14 -34.33 -32.11
C CYS A 18 -16.91 -33.45 -31.79
N ASN A 19 -16.48 -33.40 -30.53
CA ASN A 19 -15.31 -32.61 -30.11
C ASN A 19 -14.02 -33.15 -30.72
N HIS A 20 -13.85 -34.48 -30.77
CA HIS A 20 -12.71 -35.12 -31.40
C HIS A 20 -12.65 -34.90 -32.92
N ALA A 21 -13.81 -34.85 -33.59
CA ALA A 21 -13.87 -34.53 -35.01
C ALA A 21 -13.53 -33.05 -35.31
N LEU A 22 -13.97 -32.12 -34.44
CA LEU A 22 -13.66 -30.70 -34.57
C LEU A 22 -12.20 -30.34 -34.22
N GLN A 23 -11.49 -31.21 -33.47
CA GLN A 23 -10.08 -31.01 -33.13
C GLN A 23 -9.11 -31.52 -34.21
N ASN A 24 -9.51 -32.53 -35.01
CA ASN A 24 -8.62 -33.18 -35.97
C ASN A 24 -8.71 -32.64 -37.40
N ASP A 25 -9.79 -31.93 -37.75
CA ASP A 25 -9.94 -31.30 -39.06
C ASP A 25 -10.17 -29.78 -38.91
N LEU A 26 -9.38 -28.97 -39.63
CA LEU A 26 -9.56 -27.51 -39.81
C LEU A 26 -10.81 -27.21 -40.66
N SER A 27 -11.96 -27.79 -40.32
CA SER A 27 -13.20 -27.62 -41.07
C SER A 27 -14.36 -27.18 -40.18
N GLU A 28 -14.94 -26.04 -40.55
CA GLU A 28 -16.26 -25.57 -40.09
C GLU A 28 -17.37 -26.46 -40.69
N ASP A 29 -17.34 -27.77 -40.45
CA ASP A 29 -18.39 -28.67 -40.92
C ASP A 29 -19.68 -28.39 -40.13
N THR A 30 -20.54 -27.57 -40.73
CA THR A 30 -21.83 -27.13 -40.20
C THR A 30 -22.72 -28.30 -39.75
N LYS A 31 -22.53 -29.51 -40.31
CA LYS A 31 -23.26 -30.70 -39.87
C LYS A 31 -22.79 -31.20 -38.51
N ILE A 32 -21.49 -31.14 -38.21
CA ILE A 32 -20.93 -31.57 -36.92
C ILE A 32 -21.26 -30.54 -35.83
N ILE A 33 -21.19 -29.26 -36.15
CA ILE A 33 -21.55 -28.16 -35.23
C ILE A 33 -23.04 -28.22 -34.87
N SER A 34 -23.93 -28.43 -35.85
CA SER A 34 -25.37 -28.57 -35.57
C SER A 34 -25.69 -29.81 -34.73
N LEU A 35 -24.98 -30.92 -34.95
CA LEU A 35 -25.14 -32.13 -34.15
C LEU A 35 -24.64 -31.94 -32.71
N LYS A 36 -23.48 -31.29 -32.53
CA LYS A 36 -22.92 -30.92 -31.22
C LYS A 36 -23.91 -30.08 -30.41
N ARG A 37 -24.49 -29.05 -31.02
CA ARG A 37 -25.50 -28.19 -30.38
C ARG A 37 -26.71 -29.00 -29.91
N ARG A 38 -27.23 -29.89 -30.75
CA ARG A 38 -28.35 -30.76 -30.40
C ARG A 38 -28.01 -31.74 -29.27
N CYS A 39 -26.78 -32.24 -29.18
CA CYS A 39 -26.34 -33.07 -28.05
C CYS A 39 -26.38 -32.27 -26.74
N LEU A 40 -25.85 -31.04 -26.76
CA LEU A 40 -25.82 -30.15 -25.59
C LEU A 40 -27.23 -29.78 -25.12
N GLU A 41 -28.15 -29.48 -26.06
CA GLU A 41 -29.55 -29.19 -25.75
C GLU A 41 -30.26 -30.39 -25.09
N GLN A 42 -29.96 -31.62 -25.51
CA GLN A 42 -30.52 -32.83 -24.89
C GLN A 42 -29.90 -33.15 -23.52
N LEU A 43 -28.60 -32.94 -23.34
CA LEU A 43 -27.93 -33.12 -22.05
C LEU A 43 -28.40 -32.09 -21.00
N ALA A 44 -28.59 -30.84 -21.43
CA ALA A 44 -29.13 -29.77 -20.60
C ALA A 44 -30.58 -30.02 -20.12
N GLN A 45 -31.34 -30.83 -20.86
CA GLN A 45 -32.69 -31.26 -20.48
C GLN A 45 -32.69 -32.46 -19.52
N GLN A 46 -31.64 -33.28 -19.53
CA GLN A 46 -31.54 -34.49 -18.71
C GLN A 46 -30.96 -34.24 -17.30
N ASN A 47 -30.06 -33.25 -17.13
CA ASN A 47 -29.43 -32.94 -15.84
C ASN A 47 -29.58 -31.47 -15.44
N CYS A 48 -30.28 -31.21 -14.33
CA CYS A 48 -30.53 -29.84 -13.83
C CYS A 48 -29.29 -29.19 -13.20
N GLN A 49 -28.35 -29.99 -12.67
CA GLN A 49 -27.11 -29.50 -12.05
C GLN A 49 -26.06 -29.07 -13.07
N ASP A 50 -25.98 -29.75 -14.23
CA ASP A 50 -24.99 -29.48 -15.28
C ASP A 50 -25.50 -28.53 -16.38
N LYS A 51 -26.78 -28.15 -16.32
CA LYS A 51 -27.44 -27.27 -17.29
C LYS A 51 -26.67 -25.98 -17.55
N VAL A 52 -26.06 -25.40 -16.51
CA VAL A 52 -25.28 -24.17 -16.61
C VAL A 52 -23.99 -24.36 -17.42
N MET A 53 -23.34 -25.54 -17.33
CA MET A 53 -22.13 -25.84 -18.11
C MET A 53 -22.46 -25.96 -19.60
N TYR A 54 -23.54 -26.66 -19.94
CA TYR A 54 -23.96 -26.86 -21.32
C TYR A 54 -24.54 -25.59 -21.96
N ASP A 55 -25.24 -24.75 -21.19
CA ASP A 55 -25.73 -23.44 -21.66
C ASP A 55 -24.57 -22.47 -21.97
N VAL A 56 -23.44 -22.57 -21.25
CA VAL A 56 -22.23 -21.79 -21.52
C VAL A 56 -21.54 -22.26 -22.82
N GLU A 57 -21.47 -23.57 -23.08
CA GLU A 57 -20.89 -24.10 -24.33
C GLU A 57 -21.72 -23.75 -25.57
N ILE A 58 -23.04 -23.58 -25.43
CA ILE A 58 -23.93 -23.13 -26.52
C ILE A 58 -23.64 -21.66 -26.92
N GLY A 59 -23.10 -20.84 -26.00
CA GLY A 59 -22.90 -19.39 -26.18
C GLY A 59 -21.60 -18.96 -26.87
N PHE A 60 -20.71 -19.86 -27.29
CA PHE A 60 -19.37 -19.50 -27.79
C PHE A 60 -19.27 -19.13 -29.28
N LEU A 61 -20.37 -18.85 -29.98
CA LEU A 61 -20.35 -18.29 -31.33
C LEU A 61 -21.29 -17.07 -31.41
N LEU A 62 -20.73 -15.86 -31.28
CA LEU A 62 -21.44 -14.61 -31.56
C LEU A 62 -21.84 -14.54 -33.04
N PRO A 63 -23.01 -13.95 -33.32
CA PRO A 63 -22.98 -12.71 -34.08
C PRO A 63 -23.65 -11.54 -33.34
N ARG A 64 -23.11 -10.35 -33.61
CA ARG A 64 -23.62 -9.04 -33.18
C ARG A 64 -25.07 -8.79 -33.65
N LYS A 65 -25.78 -8.02 -32.80
CA LYS A 65 -27.02 -7.24 -33.01
C LYS A 65 -28.29 -7.88 -32.46
N LEU A 66 -28.81 -7.30 -31.38
CA LEU A 66 -30.05 -6.52 -31.35
C LEU A 66 -30.36 -6.17 -29.89
N PHE A 67 -30.08 -4.92 -29.51
CA PHE A 67 -30.70 -4.33 -28.34
C PHE A 67 -32.17 -4.12 -28.67
N SER A 68 -33.06 -4.75 -27.91
CA SER A 68 -34.45 -4.32 -27.80
C SER A 68 -34.83 -4.29 -26.33
N THR A 69 -35.47 -3.20 -25.97
CA THR A 69 -35.84 -2.78 -24.64
C THR A 69 -37.00 -3.64 -24.13
N THR A 70 -36.84 -4.26 -22.96
CA THR A 70 -38.01 -4.71 -22.19
C THR A 70 -37.72 -4.58 -20.70
N LYS A 71 -38.53 -3.73 -20.05
CA LYS A 71 -38.53 -3.48 -18.60
C LYS A 71 -38.69 -4.81 -17.85
N LEU A 72 -37.63 -5.25 -17.16
CA LEU A 72 -37.70 -6.36 -16.21
C LEU A 72 -38.10 -5.82 -14.83
N LYS A 73 -39.28 -6.25 -14.37
CA LYS A 73 -39.76 -6.10 -13.00
C LYS A 73 -38.71 -6.69 -12.05
N ILE A 74 -38.33 -5.92 -11.03
CA ILE A 74 -37.48 -6.34 -9.92
C ILE A 74 -38.24 -7.40 -9.13
N LEU A 75 -37.87 -8.66 -9.31
CA LEU A 75 -38.25 -9.73 -8.39
C LEU A 75 -37.37 -9.57 -7.14
N ASN A 76 -38.01 -9.19 -6.02
CA ASN A 76 -37.40 -9.21 -4.69
C ASN A 76 -37.04 -10.66 -4.34
N ILE A 77 -35.79 -11.03 -4.61
CA ILE A 77 -35.20 -12.26 -4.07
C ILE A 77 -34.84 -11.94 -2.60
N PRO A 78 -35.30 -12.73 -1.61
CA PRO A 78 -34.92 -12.52 -0.23
C PRO A 78 -33.40 -12.62 -0.11
N VAL A 79 -32.78 -11.57 0.44
CA VAL A 79 -31.37 -11.55 0.80
C VAL A 79 -31.18 -12.56 1.92
N PRO A 80 -30.26 -13.54 1.84
CA PRO A 80 -29.91 -14.35 2.98
C PRO A 80 -29.30 -13.44 4.06
N GLU A 81 -30.02 -13.25 5.15
CA GLU A 81 -29.51 -12.63 6.37
C GLU A 81 -28.54 -13.60 7.07
N SER A 82 -27.25 -13.30 6.95
CA SER A 82 -26.30 -13.14 8.07
C SER A 82 -24.89 -13.18 7.46
N ILE A 83 -24.35 -12.01 7.13
CA ILE A 83 -22.90 -11.88 7.09
C ILE A 83 -22.49 -12.05 8.56
N THR A 84 -22.10 -13.25 8.96
CA THR A 84 -21.43 -13.44 10.24
C THR A 84 -20.26 -12.46 10.28
N ASP A 85 -20.15 -11.66 11.35
CA ASP A 85 -19.23 -10.54 11.56
C ASP A 85 -17.73 -10.93 11.60
N THR A 86 -17.33 -11.96 10.86
CA THR A 86 -16.01 -12.59 10.92
C THR A 86 -14.91 -11.77 10.26
N PHE A 87 -15.25 -10.78 9.43
CA PHE A 87 -14.29 -9.94 8.72
C PHE A 87 -13.89 -8.68 9.50
N ARG A 88 -14.54 -8.37 10.63
CA ARG A 88 -14.12 -7.29 11.55
C ARG A 88 -13.49 -7.88 12.79
N THR A 89 -12.67 -7.08 13.46
CA THR A 89 -12.19 -7.37 14.81
C THR A 89 -12.63 -6.27 15.77
N ASN A 90 -12.89 -6.68 17.02
CA ASN A 90 -13.10 -5.77 18.13
C ASN A 90 -11.78 -5.28 18.74
N GLU A 91 -10.66 -5.94 18.42
CA GLU A 91 -9.34 -5.47 18.80
C GLU A 91 -8.95 -4.29 17.90
N THR A 92 -8.86 -3.12 18.51
CA THR A 92 -8.53 -1.85 17.81
C THR A 92 -7.10 -1.41 18.08
N ASN A 93 -6.44 -2.01 19.09
CA ASN A 93 -5.08 -1.72 19.45
C ASN A 93 -4.11 -2.58 18.62
N PRO A 94 -3.33 -1.97 17.71
CA PRO A 94 -2.41 -2.69 16.84
C PRO A 94 -1.29 -3.44 17.57
N VAL A 95 -1.01 -3.12 18.85
CA VAL A 95 -0.03 -3.85 19.68
C VAL A 95 -0.48 -5.29 19.96
N ASN A 96 -1.79 -5.52 20.00
CA ASN A 96 -2.38 -6.83 20.31
C ASN A 96 -2.74 -7.64 19.06
N HIS A 97 -2.49 -7.10 17.86
CA HIS A 97 -2.79 -7.82 16.62
C HIS A 97 -1.87 -9.03 16.47
N SER A 98 -2.47 -10.15 16.10
CA SER A 98 -1.85 -11.48 16.01
C SER A 98 -2.28 -12.17 14.72
N LYS A 99 -1.81 -13.40 14.49
CA LYS A 99 -2.25 -14.25 13.37
C LYS A 99 -3.76 -14.54 13.39
N ASP A 100 -4.39 -14.50 14.55
CA ASP A 100 -5.82 -14.78 14.70
C ASP A 100 -6.68 -13.70 14.02
N HIS A 101 -6.14 -12.47 13.98
CA HIS A 101 -6.78 -11.30 13.40
C HIS A 101 -6.51 -11.14 11.89
N ASP A 102 -5.73 -12.05 11.29
CA ASP A 102 -5.34 -11.98 9.88
C ASP A 102 -6.56 -11.93 8.94
N GLY A 103 -6.56 -10.99 8.02
CA GLY A 103 -7.65 -10.74 7.08
C GLY A 103 -8.88 -10.06 7.69
N GLN A 104 -8.83 -9.60 8.95
CA GLN A 104 -9.90 -8.82 9.58
C GLN A 104 -9.62 -7.32 9.53
N PHE A 105 -10.68 -6.52 9.60
CA PHE A 105 -10.59 -5.05 9.66
C PHE A 105 -10.72 -4.56 11.09
N TYR A 106 -9.79 -3.70 11.49
CA TYR A 106 -9.92 -2.88 12.68
C TYR A 106 -10.20 -1.43 12.30
N SER A 107 -10.95 -0.71 13.12
CA SER A 107 -11.28 0.69 12.89
C SER A 107 -10.35 1.61 13.66
N ILE A 108 -9.91 2.68 13.01
CA ILE A 108 -9.06 3.72 13.59
C ILE A 108 -9.92 4.93 13.95
N PRO A 109 -9.90 5.40 15.21
CA PRO A 109 -10.64 6.60 15.61
C PRO A 109 -10.22 7.84 14.80
N GLU A 110 -11.17 8.73 14.53
CA GLU A 110 -10.92 9.93 13.71
C GLU A 110 -9.85 10.87 14.32
N SER A 111 -9.77 10.95 15.65
CA SER A 111 -8.71 11.70 16.34
C SER A 111 -7.32 11.13 16.06
N VAL A 112 -7.18 9.81 16.07
CA VAL A 112 -5.94 9.10 15.74
C VAL A 112 -5.62 9.26 14.25
N LYS A 113 -6.62 9.14 13.37
CA LYS A 113 -6.47 9.37 11.94
C LYS A 113 -5.89 10.76 11.65
N LYS A 114 -6.51 11.82 12.19
CA LYS A 114 -6.07 13.20 11.97
C LYS A 114 -4.66 13.43 12.50
N ARG A 115 -4.34 12.87 13.67
CA ARG A 115 -3.02 13.00 14.29
C ARG A 115 -1.93 12.27 13.51
N LEU A 116 -2.17 11.02 13.11
CA LEU A 116 -1.15 10.18 12.47
C LEU A 116 -1.03 10.41 10.97
N PHE A 117 -2.13 10.69 10.29
CA PHE A 117 -2.20 10.72 8.82
C PHE A 117 -2.58 12.09 8.26
N GLY A 118 -2.70 13.13 9.09
CA GLY A 118 -3.06 14.49 8.65
C GLY A 118 -2.04 15.12 7.69
N GLY A 119 -0.74 14.82 7.86
CA GLY A 119 0.33 15.25 6.94
C GLY A 119 0.70 14.22 5.86
N GLY A 120 -0.06 13.13 5.73
CA GLY A 120 0.17 12.04 4.77
C GLY A 120 0.35 10.67 5.42
N GLY A 121 0.59 9.64 4.60
CA GLY A 121 0.77 8.24 5.03
C GLY A 121 -0.36 7.31 4.58
N LEU A 122 -1.47 7.87 4.14
CA LEU A 122 -2.49 7.18 3.35
C LEU A 122 -2.36 7.64 1.90
N THR A 123 -2.60 6.73 0.95
CA THR A 123 -2.73 7.14 -0.45
C THR A 123 -3.97 8.02 -0.61
N LYS A 124 -3.94 8.94 -1.59
CA LYS A 124 -5.05 9.87 -1.83
C LYS A 124 -6.37 9.11 -2.03
N GLU A 125 -6.35 8.06 -2.84
CA GLU A 125 -7.53 7.24 -3.10
C GLU A 125 -8.06 6.54 -1.84
N TYR A 126 -7.17 6.09 -0.95
CA TYR A 126 -7.60 5.41 0.27
C TYR A 126 -8.12 6.39 1.32
N ASP A 127 -7.56 7.60 1.41
CA ASP A 127 -8.11 8.65 2.25
C ASP A 127 -9.50 9.10 1.75
N GLU A 128 -9.67 9.30 0.44
CA GLU A 128 -10.97 9.59 -0.19
C GLU A 128 -11.99 8.48 0.05
N LEU A 129 -11.59 7.22 -0.13
CA LEU A 129 -12.42 6.07 0.19
C LEU A 129 -12.83 6.08 1.66
N SER A 130 -11.89 6.28 2.59
CA SER A 130 -12.18 6.28 4.03
C SER A 130 -13.16 7.39 4.43
N LYS A 131 -13.10 8.57 3.78
CA LYS A 131 -14.07 9.65 3.98
C LYS A 131 -15.46 9.25 3.49
N THR A 132 -15.51 8.62 2.32
CA THR A 132 -16.77 8.17 1.70
C THR A 132 -17.43 7.04 2.50
N LEU A 133 -16.63 6.15 3.08
CA LEU A 133 -17.09 5.04 3.93
C LEU A 133 -17.32 5.45 5.40
N ASN A 134 -17.27 6.75 5.72
CA ASN A 134 -17.47 7.32 7.06
C ASN A 134 -16.58 6.68 8.15
N GLY A 135 -15.31 6.42 7.83
CA GLY A 135 -14.33 5.96 8.81
C GLY A 135 -13.12 5.28 8.17
N LEU A 136 -11.99 5.36 8.85
CA LEU A 136 -10.79 4.62 8.47
C LEU A 136 -10.80 3.24 9.10
N SER A 137 -10.88 2.20 8.27
CA SER A 137 -10.68 0.82 8.70
C SER A 137 -9.59 0.20 7.86
N ILE A 138 -8.60 -0.43 8.50
CA ILE A 138 -7.47 -1.06 7.84
C ILE A 138 -7.56 -2.57 8.04
N MET A 139 -7.32 -3.33 6.98
CA MET A 139 -7.21 -4.79 7.07
C MET A 139 -5.88 -5.16 7.71
N ILE A 140 -5.92 -6.05 8.70
CA ILE A 140 -4.76 -6.65 9.32
C ILE A 140 -4.23 -7.74 8.38
N ARG A 141 -2.99 -7.58 7.92
CA ARG A 141 -2.37 -8.48 6.95
C ARG A 141 -1.11 -9.13 7.51
N LYS A 142 -0.78 -10.33 7.02
CA LYS A 142 0.42 -11.10 7.40
C LYS A 142 1.72 -10.28 7.44
N PRO A 143 2.06 -9.46 6.41
CA PRO A 143 3.33 -8.71 6.43
C PRO A 143 3.43 -7.72 7.59
N ALA A 144 2.32 -7.09 7.98
CA ALA A 144 2.28 -6.16 9.10
C ALA A 144 2.33 -6.91 10.44
N ILE A 145 1.61 -8.03 10.58
CA ILE A 145 1.67 -8.88 11.78
C ILE A 145 3.10 -9.41 12.00
N GLU A 146 3.74 -9.90 10.94
CA GLU A 146 5.11 -10.41 10.97
C GLU A 146 6.08 -9.32 11.43
N LEU A 147 5.98 -8.12 10.85
CA LEU A 147 6.83 -7.00 11.24
C LEU A 147 6.60 -6.57 12.69
N ILE A 148 5.34 -6.48 13.14
CA ILE A 148 5.00 -6.18 14.55
C ILE A 148 5.60 -7.24 15.48
N SER A 149 5.55 -8.52 15.09
CA SER A 149 6.18 -9.60 15.85
C SER A 149 7.70 -9.41 15.96
N TYR A 150 8.37 -9.01 14.88
CA TYR A 150 9.81 -8.71 14.93
C TYR A 150 10.11 -7.50 15.81
N LEU A 151 9.33 -6.43 15.71
CA LEU A 151 9.49 -5.23 16.55
C LEU A 151 9.29 -5.54 18.04
N ASN A 152 8.32 -6.39 18.38
CA ASN A 152 8.09 -6.83 19.76
C ASN A 152 9.25 -7.67 20.33
N GLN A 153 9.97 -8.39 19.48
CA GLN A 153 11.09 -9.27 19.87
C GLN A 153 12.46 -8.61 19.67
N THR A 154 12.50 -7.35 19.25
CA THR A 154 13.74 -6.65 18.94
C THR A 154 14.56 -6.38 20.20
N ASN A 155 15.84 -6.71 20.17
CA ASN A 155 16.79 -6.27 21.17
C ASN A 155 17.19 -4.80 20.90
N PHE A 156 16.62 -3.88 21.67
CA PHE A 156 16.88 -2.44 21.52
C PHE A 156 18.27 -1.99 21.96
N ASP A 157 19.07 -2.85 22.61
CA ASP A 157 20.48 -2.56 22.89
C ASP A 157 21.38 -2.81 21.67
N ALA A 158 20.95 -3.65 20.74
CA ALA A 158 21.65 -3.94 19.50
C ALA A 158 21.49 -2.80 18.47
N PRO A 159 22.36 -2.73 17.44
CA PRO A 159 22.19 -1.80 16.32
C PRO A 159 20.79 -1.87 15.71
N VAL A 160 20.25 -0.73 15.27
CA VAL A 160 18.87 -0.64 14.80
C VAL A 160 18.60 -1.64 13.66
N PRO A 161 17.57 -2.50 13.79
CA PRO A 161 17.17 -3.38 12.70
C PRO A 161 16.54 -2.56 11.57
N ARG A 162 16.79 -3.01 10.33
CA ARG A 162 16.27 -2.39 9.11
C ARG A 162 15.38 -3.39 8.39
N TYR A 163 14.15 -2.98 8.11
CA TYR A 163 13.14 -3.78 7.42
C TYR A 163 12.75 -3.11 6.11
N VAL A 164 12.67 -3.87 5.03
CA VAL A 164 12.34 -3.36 3.70
C VAL A 164 11.09 -4.04 3.17
N LEU A 165 9.98 -3.32 3.15
CA LEU A 165 8.74 -3.76 2.53
C LEU A 165 8.85 -3.64 1.01
N TYR A 166 8.66 -4.75 0.31
CA TYR A 166 8.68 -4.80 -1.15
C TYR A 166 7.51 -5.60 -1.71
N GLY A 167 7.22 -5.43 -2.99
CA GLY A 167 6.10 -6.11 -3.64
C GLY A 167 5.62 -5.33 -4.86
N LYS A 168 4.78 -5.99 -5.66
CA LYS A 168 4.23 -5.40 -6.89
C LYS A 168 3.48 -4.09 -6.59
N THR A 169 3.30 -3.27 -7.62
CA THR A 169 2.50 -2.05 -7.51
C THR A 169 1.07 -2.39 -7.05
N GLY A 170 0.54 -1.62 -6.10
CA GLY A 170 -0.83 -1.79 -5.64
C GLY A 170 -1.08 -2.92 -4.62
N THR A 171 -0.04 -3.59 -4.11
CA THR A 171 -0.20 -4.67 -3.11
C THR A 171 -0.49 -4.19 -1.68
N GLY A 172 -0.49 -2.89 -1.41
CA GLY A 172 -0.81 -2.35 -0.08
C GLY A 172 0.41 -2.13 0.85
N LYS A 173 1.61 -1.90 0.29
CA LYS A 173 2.82 -1.54 1.06
C LYS A 173 2.58 -0.32 1.97
N THR A 174 2.09 0.78 1.41
CA THR A 174 1.77 2.02 2.14
C THR A 174 0.76 1.80 3.27
N ILE A 175 -0.29 1.02 3.02
CA ILE A 175 -1.31 0.71 4.04
C ILE A 175 -0.73 -0.20 5.14
N SER A 176 0.20 -1.09 4.79
CA SER A 176 0.95 -1.87 5.77
C SER A 176 1.83 -0.94 6.64
N LEU A 177 2.55 0.02 6.03
CA LEU A 177 3.30 1.04 6.79
C LEU A 177 2.37 1.88 7.69
N ALA A 178 1.17 2.23 7.23
CA ALA A 178 0.18 2.95 8.05
C ALA A 178 -0.25 2.16 9.29
N HIS A 179 -0.41 0.83 9.17
CA HIS A 179 -0.65 -0.04 10.31
C HIS A 179 0.55 -0.05 11.28
N ILE A 180 1.78 -0.11 10.76
CA ILE A 180 3.01 -0.04 11.57
C ILE A 180 3.18 1.31 12.28
N LEU A 181 2.80 2.42 11.64
CA LEU A 181 2.77 3.74 12.27
C LEU A 181 1.80 3.80 13.44
N HIS A 182 0.61 3.23 13.25
CA HIS A 182 -0.38 3.16 14.33
C HIS A 182 0.14 2.30 15.49
N TYR A 183 0.74 1.15 15.21
CA TYR A 183 1.46 0.33 16.18
C TYR A 183 2.52 1.14 16.94
N GLY A 184 3.42 1.82 16.23
CA GLY A 184 4.48 2.61 16.84
C GLY A 184 3.94 3.70 17.76
N SER A 185 2.84 4.35 17.38
CA SER A 185 2.18 5.35 18.23
C SER A 185 1.66 4.74 19.53
N CYS A 186 0.98 3.59 19.45
CA CYS A 186 0.44 2.88 20.61
C CYS A 186 1.53 2.30 21.51
N ALA A 187 2.65 1.87 20.94
CA ALA A 187 3.80 1.32 21.65
C ALA A 187 4.77 2.40 22.20
N GLY A 188 4.44 3.69 22.06
CA GLY A 188 5.21 4.79 22.65
C GLY A 188 6.51 5.13 21.92
N PHE A 189 6.61 4.83 20.62
CA PHE A 189 7.74 5.27 19.78
C PHE A 189 7.58 6.72 19.36
N VAL A 190 8.70 7.45 19.33
CA VAL A 190 8.82 8.69 18.57
C VAL A 190 8.84 8.31 17.08
N LEU A 191 7.82 8.74 16.36
CA LEU A 191 7.62 8.44 14.95
C LEU A 191 8.40 9.42 14.09
N VAL A 192 9.32 8.91 13.27
CA VAL A 192 9.97 9.67 12.20
C VAL A 192 9.42 9.16 10.88
N HIS A 193 8.31 9.75 10.44
CA HIS A 193 7.57 9.31 9.26
C HIS A 193 7.80 10.20 8.05
N VAL A 194 8.14 9.61 6.91
CA VAL A 194 8.14 10.27 5.60
C VAL A 194 7.06 9.62 4.72
N PRO A 195 5.93 10.30 4.48
CA PRO A 195 4.78 9.75 3.76
C PRO A 195 5.05 9.21 2.36
N TRP A 196 5.85 9.91 1.56
CA TRP A 196 6.24 9.48 0.22
C TRP A 196 7.41 10.33 -0.27
N VAL A 197 8.61 9.78 -0.26
CA VAL A 197 9.86 10.46 -0.68
C VAL A 197 9.79 11.06 -2.10
N PRO A 198 9.17 10.42 -3.11
CA PRO A 198 9.16 10.94 -4.48
C PRO A 198 8.58 12.35 -4.64
N VAL A 199 7.72 12.81 -3.71
CA VAL A 199 7.16 14.17 -3.74
C VAL A 199 8.27 15.21 -3.76
N TRP A 200 9.30 15.02 -2.94
CA TRP A 200 10.40 15.99 -2.78
C TRP A 200 11.15 16.23 -4.09
N PHE A 201 11.30 15.20 -4.93
CA PHE A 201 12.07 15.32 -6.17
C PHE A 201 11.22 15.52 -7.42
N ARG A 202 9.93 15.16 -7.39
CA ARG A 202 9.03 15.22 -8.56
C ARG A 202 8.11 16.42 -8.55
N PHE A 203 7.75 16.90 -7.38
CA PHE A 203 6.84 18.03 -7.22
C PHE A 203 7.36 18.98 -6.13
N PRO A 204 8.64 19.40 -6.20
CA PRO A 204 9.18 20.35 -5.23
C PRO A 204 8.43 21.68 -5.35
N LYS A 205 8.04 22.23 -4.20
CA LYS A 205 7.35 23.52 -4.08
C LYS A 205 8.35 24.68 -4.06
N GLY A 206 9.59 24.41 -3.66
CA GLY A 206 10.68 25.38 -3.69
C GLY A 206 12.00 24.75 -3.29
N VAL A 207 13.05 25.05 -4.05
CA VAL A 207 14.41 24.58 -3.80
C VAL A 207 15.35 25.77 -3.79
N THR A 208 16.28 25.80 -2.84
CA THR A 208 17.29 26.87 -2.73
C THR A 208 18.67 26.28 -2.50
N PRO A 209 19.76 26.88 -3.01
CA PRO A 209 21.11 26.50 -2.61
C PRO A 209 21.27 26.63 -1.10
N SER A 210 21.90 25.65 -0.46
CA SER A 210 22.13 25.66 0.98
C SER A 210 23.25 26.62 1.34
N VAL A 211 23.02 27.43 2.37
CA VAL A 211 24.02 28.35 2.92
C VAL A 211 24.96 27.63 3.88
N ALA A 212 24.42 26.66 4.64
CA ALA A 212 25.18 25.89 5.62
C ALA A 212 26.00 24.76 4.98
N HIS A 213 25.50 24.18 3.88
CA HIS A 213 26.10 23.02 3.23
C HIS A 213 26.54 23.36 1.79
N PRO A 214 27.84 23.64 1.56
CA PRO A 214 28.35 23.94 0.23
C PRO A 214 28.02 22.82 -0.78
N ASN A 215 27.62 23.22 -2.00
CA ASN A 215 27.21 22.32 -3.09
C ASN A 215 25.98 21.45 -2.80
N LYS A 216 25.17 21.81 -1.81
CA LYS A 216 23.90 21.15 -1.52
C LYS A 216 22.73 22.10 -1.71
N TYR A 217 21.54 21.53 -1.80
CA TYR A 217 20.27 22.22 -1.91
C TYR A 217 19.35 21.89 -0.74
N ASP A 218 18.57 22.89 -0.37
CA ASP A 218 17.56 22.82 0.68
C ASP A 218 16.16 22.64 0.08
N HIS A 219 15.27 22.04 0.87
CA HIS A 219 13.83 21.99 0.61
C HIS A 219 13.08 22.75 1.70
N PRO A 220 13.06 24.10 1.69
CA PRO A 220 12.49 24.90 2.78
C PRO A 220 11.04 24.56 3.08
N ILE A 221 10.21 24.43 2.03
CA ILE A 221 8.76 24.27 2.17
C ILE A 221 8.42 22.85 2.64
N GLU A 222 9.02 21.83 2.01
CA GLU A 222 8.82 20.43 2.39
C GLU A 222 9.32 20.16 3.80
N SER A 223 10.41 20.82 4.21
CA SER A 223 10.95 20.69 5.58
C SER A 223 9.99 21.30 6.60
N VAL A 224 9.37 22.45 6.33
CA VAL A 224 8.31 23.02 7.18
C VAL A 224 7.10 22.08 7.28
N GLU A 225 6.66 21.54 6.15
CA GLU A 225 5.53 20.59 6.11
C GLU A 225 5.85 19.33 6.91
N TRP A 226 7.08 18.82 6.78
CA TRP A 226 7.54 17.66 7.54
C TRP A 226 7.67 17.95 9.04
N LEU A 227 8.21 19.10 9.45
CA LEU A 227 8.28 19.51 10.86
C LEU A 227 6.88 19.63 11.49
N ARG A 228 5.92 20.17 10.74
CA ARG A 228 4.52 20.28 11.18
C ARG A 228 3.89 18.89 11.35
N HIS A 229 4.15 18.00 10.40
CA HIS A 229 3.72 16.61 10.44
C HIS A 229 4.33 15.87 11.64
N PHE A 230 5.64 15.97 11.85
CA PHE A 230 6.36 15.40 12.99
C PHE A 230 5.81 15.90 14.34
N SER A 231 5.62 17.21 14.47
CA SER A 231 5.06 17.83 15.69
C SER A 231 3.64 17.33 15.98
N THR A 232 2.81 17.19 14.95
CA THR A 232 1.44 16.67 15.10
C THR A 232 1.43 15.20 15.54
N GLN A 233 2.27 14.35 14.96
CA GLN A 233 2.32 12.92 15.29
C GLN A 233 2.81 12.67 16.73
N ASN A 234 3.84 13.41 17.14
CA ASN A 234 4.59 13.14 18.36
C ASN A 234 4.33 14.11 19.51
N GLY A 235 3.51 15.15 19.32
CA GLY A 235 3.39 16.28 20.25
C GLY A 235 3.16 15.87 21.71
N SER A 236 2.22 14.96 21.97
CA SER A 236 1.96 14.47 23.34
C SER A 236 3.13 13.69 23.94
N LEU A 237 3.84 12.90 23.13
CA LEU A 237 4.98 12.12 23.58
C LEU A 237 6.20 13.02 23.83
N MET A 238 6.45 14.00 22.95
CA MET A 238 7.56 14.94 23.07
C MET A 238 7.46 15.81 24.33
N GLN A 239 6.24 16.21 24.71
CA GLN A 239 6.00 16.94 25.96
C GLN A 239 6.39 16.11 27.19
N ASN A 240 6.13 14.80 27.17
CA ASN A 240 6.45 13.91 28.29
C ASN A 240 7.94 13.54 28.37
N LEU A 241 8.64 13.48 27.23
CA LEU A 241 10.04 13.05 27.16
C LEU A 241 11.04 14.18 27.47
N GLU A 242 10.61 15.44 27.39
CA GLU A 242 11.42 16.65 27.66
C GLU A 242 12.82 16.60 27.02
N LEU A 243 12.89 16.15 25.77
CA LEU A 243 14.15 16.01 25.05
C LEU A 243 14.80 17.39 24.81
N LYS A 244 16.12 17.46 25.02
CA LYS A 244 16.93 18.67 24.90
C LYS A 244 18.05 18.48 23.89
N THR A 245 18.48 19.59 23.29
CA THR A 245 19.66 19.67 22.44
C THR A 245 20.92 19.36 23.25
N THR A 246 21.86 18.65 22.62
CA THR A 246 23.17 18.30 23.20
C THR A 246 24.31 19.20 22.69
N GLU A 247 24.02 20.08 21.74
CA GLU A 247 24.98 21.05 21.21
C GLU A 247 24.28 22.35 20.80
N THR A 248 25.07 23.39 20.58
CA THR A 248 24.58 24.71 20.20
C THR A 248 24.47 24.84 18.68
N TYR A 249 23.31 25.22 18.18
CA TYR A 249 23.04 25.43 16.76
C TYR A 249 22.99 26.93 16.44
N VAL A 250 23.83 27.38 15.51
CA VAL A 250 23.90 28.77 15.08
C VAL A 250 23.26 28.91 13.70
N TRP A 251 22.13 29.60 13.62
CA TRP A 251 21.35 29.79 12.38
C TRP A 251 21.69 31.11 11.70
N SER A 252 21.91 32.15 12.51
CA SER A 252 22.35 33.46 12.07
C SER A 252 23.12 34.18 13.17
N LYS A 253 23.59 35.40 12.89
CA LYS A 253 24.24 36.25 13.91
C LYS A 253 23.32 36.59 15.10
N ARG A 254 22.00 36.43 14.95
CA ARG A 254 20.99 36.78 15.97
C ARG A 254 20.19 35.58 16.48
N GLU A 255 20.12 34.50 15.71
CA GLU A 255 19.33 33.31 16.03
C GLU A 255 20.28 32.16 16.34
N VAL A 256 20.26 31.74 17.60
CA VAL A 256 21.06 30.63 18.13
C VAL A 256 20.14 29.80 19.02
N THR A 257 20.20 28.48 18.87
CA THR A 257 19.59 27.54 19.81
C THR A 257 20.70 26.98 20.67
N ALA A 258 20.70 27.31 21.96
CA ALA A 258 21.76 26.90 22.88
C ALA A 258 21.70 25.39 23.19
N GLU A 259 22.81 24.85 23.66
CA GLU A 259 22.83 23.52 24.28
C GLU A 259 21.87 23.48 25.48
N GLY A 260 21.13 22.37 25.62
CA GLY A 260 20.15 22.18 26.68
C GLY A 260 18.77 22.80 26.42
N SER A 261 18.58 23.51 25.29
CA SER A 261 17.27 23.97 24.84
C SER A 261 16.35 22.77 24.52
N PRO A 262 15.03 22.86 24.80
CA PRO A 262 14.09 21.82 24.42
C PRO A 262 14.01 21.68 22.89
N LEU A 263 13.85 20.45 22.39
CA LEU A 263 13.76 20.19 20.94
C LEU A 263 12.54 20.88 20.29
N SER A 264 11.52 21.27 21.06
CA SER A 264 10.40 22.08 20.58
C SER A 264 10.83 23.44 20.05
N GLU A 265 11.82 24.10 20.67
CA GLU A 265 12.34 25.38 20.18
C GLU A 265 12.94 25.27 18.78
N LEU A 266 13.62 24.16 18.51
CA LEU A 266 14.21 23.88 17.21
C LEU A 266 13.15 23.60 16.14
N ILE A 267 12.07 22.90 16.51
CA ILE A 267 10.91 22.69 15.64
C ILE A 267 10.21 24.03 15.35
N ASP A 268 9.96 24.84 16.39
CA ASP A 268 9.27 26.12 16.26
C ASP A 268 10.07 27.12 15.42
N LEU A 269 11.40 27.14 15.54
CA LEU A 269 12.25 27.94 14.67
C LEU A 269 12.08 27.53 13.21
N GLY A 270 12.18 26.24 12.90
CA GLY A 270 12.02 25.74 11.53
C GLY A 270 10.64 26.03 10.96
N LEU A 271 9.58 25.92 11.77
CA LEU A 271 8.20 26.25 11.37
C LEU A 271 7.99 27.74 11.08
N ASN A 272 8.62 28.63 11.86
CA ASN A 272 8.48 30.08 11.72
C ASN A 272 9.45 30.68 10.69
N ARG A 273 10.57 30.01 10.44
CA ARG A 273 11.65 30.46 9.54
C ARG A 273 11.97 29.37 8.51
N ALA A 274 11.17 29.30 7.47
CA ALA A 274 11.32 28.32 6.39
C ALA A 274 12.76 28.22 5.83
N LYS A 275 13.49 29.35 5.76
CA LYS A 275 14.90 29.41 5.33
C LYS A 275 15.81 28.41 6.07
N TYR A 276 15.60 28.19 7.36
CA TYR A 276 16.42 27.29 8.18
C TYR A 276 15.75 25.94 8.43
N ALA A 277 14.57 25.69 7.85
CA ALA A 277 13.77 24.51 8.15
C ALA A 277 14.49 23.21 7.80
N THR A 278 15.22 23.16 6.68
CA THR A 278 15.98 21.97 6.26
C THR A 278 17.07 21.63 7.28
N ASP A 279 17.85 22.62 7.71
CA ASP A 279 18.89 22.43 8.73
C ASP A 279 18.29 22.08 10.09
N CYS A 280 17.12 22.66 10.45
CA CYS A 280 16.37 22.27 11.64
C CYS A 280 15.93 20.80 11.57
N VAL A 281 15.49 20.29 10.41
CA VAL A 281 15.20 18.86 10.27
C VAL A 281 16.45 18.03 10.49
N ALA A 282 17.57 18.38 9.86
CA ALA A 282 18.83 17.65 10.03
C ALA A 282 19.30 17.62 11.50
N ALA A 283 19.27 18.78 12.18
CA ALA A 283 19.62 18.89 13.59
C ALA A 283 18.67 18.08 14.48
N LEU A 284 17.34 18.16 14.24
CA LEU A 284 16.34 17.38 14.99
C LEU A 284 16.61 15.88 14.87
N LEU A 285 16.85 15.36 13.67
CA LEU A 285 17.13 13.94 13.47
C LEU A 285 18.43 13.50 14.15
N GLY A 286 19.47 14.35 14.14
CA GLY A 286 20.71 14.11 14.86
C GLY A 286 20.52 14.03 16.37
N GLU A 287 19.77 14.98 16.94
CA GLU A 287 19.46 15.00 18.38
C GLU A 287 18.58 13.84 18.82
N LEU A 288 17.59 13.48 18.00
CA LEU A 288 16.77 12.29 18.23
C LEU A 288 17.63 11.02 18.26
N LYS A 289 18.54 10.85 17.29
CA LYS A 289 19.48 9.72 17.26
C LYS A 289 20.32 9.64 18.53
N LYS A 290 20.86 10.75 19.03
CA LYS A 290 21.61 10.81 20.29
C LYS A 290 20.73 10.50 21.51
N ALA A 291 19.50 11.00 21.53
CA ALA A 291 18.54 10.73 22.61
C ALA A 291 18.16 9.24 22.66
N ALA A 292 18.01 8.59 21.50
CA ALA A 292 17.78 7.15 21.41
C ALA A 292 18.96 6.36 21.96
N MET A 293 20.20 6.69 21.56
CA MET A 293 21.41 6.05 22.08
C MET A 293 21.58 6.23 23.60
N SER A 294 21.10 7.37 24.13
CA SER A 294 21.07 7.65 25.57
C SER A 294 19.90 6.98 26.30
N LYS A 295 19.13 6.11 25.62
CA LYS A 295 17.93 5.43 26.12
C LYS A 295 16.81 6.35 26.63
N ARG A 296 16.81 7.63 26.21
CA ARG A 296 15.79 8.62 26.61
C ARG A 296 14.49 8.47 25.82
N CYS A 297 14.55 7.99 24.59
CA CYS A 297 13.38 7.73 23.77
C CYS A 297 13.59 6.53 22.85
N ARG A 298 12.51 5.89 22.40
CA ARG A 298 12.56 4.88 21.33
C ARG A 298 12.10 5.49 20.03
N ILE A 299 12.81 5.22 18.94
CA ILE A 299 12.50 5.82 17.63
C ILE A 299 12.03 4.74 16.66
N LEU A 300 10.93 5.02 15.95
CA LEU A 300 10.49 4.22 14.81
C LEU A 300 10.56 5.09 13.55
N VAL A 301 11.50 4.77 12.68
CA VAL A 301 11.67 5.45 11.38
C VAL A 301 10.82 4.71 10.35
N VAL A 302 9.87 5.41 9.72
CA VAL A 302 8.98 4.84 8.70
C VAL A 302 9.06 5.67 7.42
N ILE A 303 9.55 5.10 6.32
CA ILE A 303 9.75 5.86 5.06
C ILE A 303 9.14 5.11 3.88
N ASP A 304 8.18 5.75 3.19
CA ASP A 304 7.60 5.19 1.96
C ASP A 304 8.35 5.67 0.70
N GLY A 305 8.55 4.77 -0.26
CA GLY A 305 9.22 5.06 -1.53
C GLY A 305 10.71 5.39 -1.36
N PHE A 306 11.39 4.73 -0.42
CA PHE A 306 12.77 5.00 -0.02
C PHE A 306 13.78 4.98 -1.17
N ASN A 307 13.51 4.16 -2.20
CA ASN A 307 14.33 4.08 -3.40
C ASN A 307 14.44 5.41 -4.18
N SER A 308 13.56 6.39 -3.95
CA SER A 308 13.70 7.72 -4.56
C SER A 308 14.93 8.50 -4.10
N PHE A 309 15.49 8.21 -2.91
CA PHE A 309 16.77 8.82 -2.49
C PHE A 309 17.94 8.46 -3.40
N PHE A 310 17.84 7.33 -4.12
CA PHE A 310 18.85 6.84 -5.06
C PHE A 310 18.39 6.94 -6.52
N SER A 311 17.31 7.69 -6.78
CA SER A 311 16.83 7.92 -8.14
C SER A 311 17.89 8.67 -8.95
N PRO A 312 18.15 8.25 -10.21
CA PRO A 312 19.10 8.95 -11.06
C PRO A 312 18.55 10.27 -11.62
N LYS A 313 17.28 10.60 -11.35
CA LYS A 313 16.61 11.80 -11.87
C LYS A 313 15.84 12.49 -10.76
N SER A 314 15.90 13.82 -10.75
CA SER A 314 14.91 14.70 -10.11
C SER A 314 14.27 15.60 -11.18
N ARG A 315 13.21 16.34 -10.82
CA ARG A 315 12.65 17.41 -11.66
C ARG A 315 13.20 18.80 -11.34
N VAL A 316 14.21 18.88 -10.49
CA VAL A 316 14.87 20.12 -10.13
C VAL A 316 15.98 20.38 -11.12
N ILE A 317 15.95 21.55 -11.74
CA ILE A 317 16.88 21.96 -12.79
C ILE A 317 17.62 23.20 -12.29
N ARG A 318 18.95 23.19 -12.43
CA ARG A 318 19.81 24.32 -12.13
C ARG A 318 19.70 25.42 -13.19
N GLU A 319 20.30 26.58 -12.93
CA GLU A 319 20.38 27.68 -13.90
C GLU A 319 21.10 27.26 -15.20
N ASP A 320 22.08 26.36 -15.11
CA ASP A 320 22.82 25.81 -16.25
C ASP A 320 22.08 24.69 -17.01
N ARG A 321 20.81 24.42 -16.66
CA ARG A 321 19.95 23.35 -17.20
C ARG A 321 20.34 21.92 -16.82
N SER A 322 21.32 21.72 -15.94
CA SER A 322 21.61 20.39 -15.40
C SER A 322 20.61 19.99 -14.31
N PHE A 323 20.40 18.69 -14.12
CA PHE A 323 19.51 18.17 -13.08
C PHE A 323 20.23 18.14 -11.73
N VAL A 324 19.53 18.53 -10.66
CA VAL A 324 20.01 18.34 -9.28
C VAL A 324 19.70 16.92 -8.85
N MET A 325 20.70 16.14 -8.46
CA MET A 325 20.50 14.75 -8.06
C MET A 325 19.87 14.68 -6.66
N PRO A 326 19.08 13.65 -6.33
CA PRO A 326 18.56 13.44 -4.98
C PRO A 326 19.63 13.45 -3.88
N THR A 327 20.84 12.98 -4.19
CA THR A 327 22.01 13.00 -3.29
C THR A 327 22.59 14.39 -3.04
N GLU A 328 22.15 15.41 -3.77
CA GLU A 328 22.62 16.80 -3.62
C GLU A 328 21.72 17.63 -2.69
N PHE A 329 20.75 16.99 -2.03
CA PHE A 329 19.87 17.65 -1.07
C PHE A 329 20.26 17.35 0.38
N VAL A 330 20.31 18.37 1.23
CA VAL A 330 20.59 18.24 2.67
C VAL A 330 19.55 17.34 3.35
N LEU A 331 18.29 17.48 2.96
CA LEU A 331 17.19 16.66 3.49
C LEU A 331 17.42 15.16 3.21
N THR A 332 17.93 14.81 2.03
CA THR A 332 18.28 13.43 1.69
C THR A 332 19.38 12.91 2.61
N ASP A 333 20.46 13.67 2.78
CA ASP A 333 21.57 13.27 3.65
C ASP A 333 21.11 13.04 5.09
N ALA A 334 20.20 13.87 5.60
CA ALA A 334 19.64 13.75 6.94
C ALA A 334 18.91 12.41 7.15
N PHE A 335 17.98 12.05 6.24
CA PHE A 335 17.25 10.78 6.33
C PHE A 335 18.11 9.55 6.01
N LEU A 336 19.08 9.67 5.09
CA LEU A 336 20.05 8.60 4.85
C LEU A 336 20.92 8.37 6.09
N THR A 337 21.37 9.42 6.76
CA THR A 337 22.17 9.31 8.00
C THR A 337 21.39 8.66 9.13
N LEU A 338 20.09 8.93 9.25
CA LEU A 338 19.21 8.31 10.25
C LEU A 338 18.95 6.82 9.96
N THR A 339 18.93 6.41 8.70
CA THR A 339 18.65 5.02 8.29
C THR A 339 19.87 4.10 8.28
N ARG A 340 21.04 4.61 8.69
CA ARG A 340 22.22 3.78 8.99
C ARG A 340 22.00 2.99 10.28
N ASN A 341 22.72 1.88 10.43
CA ASN A 341 22.69 1.00 11.60
C ASN A 341 23.80 1.32 12.61
N ASP A 342 24.25 2.58 12.69
CA ASP A 342 25.31 3.06 13.58
C ASP A 342 24.78 3.57 14.94
N TRP A 343 23.51 3.29 15.25
CA TRP A 343 22.84 3.65 16.49
C TRP A 343 21.91 2.51 16.94
N ASN A 344 21.37 2.60 18.15
CA ASN A 344 20.50 1.59 18.76
C ASN A 344 19.22 2.22 19.36
N ASN A 345 18.40 1.41 20.02
CA ASN A 345 17.16 1.81 20.68
C ASN A 345 16.11 2.42 19.73
N GLY A 346 16.02 1.85 18.55
CA GLY A 346 15.00 2.16 17.56
C GLY A 346 14.88 1.06 16.50
N ALA A 347 14.06 1.31 15.49
CA ALA A 347 13.92 0.44 14.34
C ALA A 347 13.66 1.28 13.08
N VAL A 348 14.09 0.76 11.93
CA VAL A 348 13.91 1.40 10.63
C VAL A 348 13.05 0.50 9.74
N VAL A 349 11.92 1.03 9.29
CA VAL A 349 10.98 0.35 8.40
C VAL A 349 10.82 1.20 7.15
N VAL A 350 11.24 0.68 6.01
CA VAL A 350 11.14 1.41 4.73
C VAL A 350 10.38 0.58 3.71
N SER A 351 9.79 1.22 2.71
CA SER A 351 9.29 0.52 1.52
C SER A 351 10.10 0.88 0.29
N VAL A 352 10.14 -0.05 -0.66
CA VAL A 352 10.54 0.23 -2.05
C VAL A 352 9.31 0.24 -2.94
N ASP A 353 9.24 1.19 -3.85
CA ASP A 353 8.10 1.37 -4.74
C ASP A 353 8.55 1.60 -6.18
N SER A 354 8.09 0.77 -7.11
CA SER A 354 8.35 0.96 -8.54
C SER A 354 7.78 2.28 -9.05
N LEU A 355 6.69 2.79 -8.47
CA LEU A 355 6.18 4.11 -8.85
C LEU A 355 7.08 5.26 -8.39
N ALA A 356 7.99 5.04 -7.44
CA ALA A 356 8.98 6.02 -6.99
C ALA A 356 10.10 6.25 -8.03
N HIS A 357 10.22 5.40 -9.05
CA HIS A 357 11.13 5.59 -10.18
C HIS A 357 10.44 6.06 -11.49
N PRO A 358 11.18 6.65 -12.45
CA PRO A 358 10.71 6.86 -13.83
C PRO A 358 10.23 5.55 -14.47
N THR A 359 9.38 5.64 -15.50
CA THR A 359 8.76 4.47 -16.14
C THR A 359 9.77 3.45 -16.64
N GLU A 360 10.91 3.93 -17.15
CA GLU A 360 12.02 3.09 -17.64
C GLU A 360 12.64 2.18 -16.56
N LEU A 361 12.45 2.49 -15.27
CA LEU A 361 13.09 1.81 -14.14
C LEU A 361 12.06 1.08 -13.25
N ARG A 362 10.97 0.61 -13.86
CA ARG A 362 9.86 -0.07 -13.16
C ARG A 362 9.74 -1.56 -13.45
N GLU A 363 10.74 -2.18 -14.07
CA GLU A 363 10.64 -3.54 -14.59
C GLU A 363 10.48 -4.60 -13.49
N SER A 364 11.12 -4.40 -12.33
CA SER A 364 11.12 -5.39 -11.24
C SER A 364 10.84 -4.75 -9.89
N PRO A 365 9.91 -5.30 -9.07
CA PRO A 365 9.61 -4.78 -7.74
C PRO A 365 10.64 -5.20 -6.66
N LEU A 366 11.68 -5.95 -7.03
CA LEU A 366 12.64 -6.51 -6.07
C LEU A 366 13.53 -5.42 -5.47
N PRO A 367 13.88 -5.50 -4.16
CA PRO A 367 14.71 -4.48 -3.49
C PRO A 367 16.02 -4.18 -4.20
N ARG A 368 16.76 -5.21 -4.66
CA ARG A 368 18.04 -5.05 -5.36
C ARG A 368 17.91 -4.23 -6.65
N TYR A 369 16.82 -4.40 -7.39
CA TYR A 369 16.57 -3.64 -8.61
C TYR A 369 16.14 -2.21 -8.26
N GLN A 370 15.19 -2.07 -7.33
CA GLN A 370 14.62 -0.77 -6.97
C GLN A 370 15.63 0.16 -6.29
N LEU A 371 16.48 -0.36 -5.41
CA LEU A 371 17.48 0.44 -4.69
C LEU A 371 18.77 0.69 -5.49
N GLY A 372 19.00 -0.11 -6.54
CA GLY A 372 20.29 -0.16 -7.22
C GLY A 372 21.43 -0.55 -6.28
N LYS A 373 22.68 -0.37 -6.74
CA LYS A 373 23.87 -0.73 -5.95
C LYS A 373 23.97 0.10 -4.66
N GLN A 374 23.89 1.43 -4.79
CA GLN A 374 24.09 2.36 -3.67
C GLN A 374 23.04 2.20 -2.58
N GLY A 375 21.75 2.12 -2.94
CA GLY A 375 20.70 1.97 -1.94
C GLY A 375 20.68 0.60 -1.28
N PHE A 376 21.08 -0.45 -2.01
CA PHE A 376 21.20 -1.80 -1.44
C PHE A 376 22.35 -1.86 -0.45
N GLU A 377 23.54 -1.37 -0.80
CA GLU A 377 24.70 -1.28 0.10
C GLU A 377 24.42 -0.41 1.33
N HIS A 378 23.66 0.68 1.17
CA HIS A 378 23.27 1.55 2.30
C HIS A 378 22.43 0.82 3.34
N LEU A 379 21.53 -0.07 2.92
CA LEU A 379 20.64 -0.82 3.81
C LEU A 379 21.19 -2.19 4.23
N ASP A 380 22.26 -2.69 3.63
CA ASP A 380 22.81 -4.02 3.92
C ASP A 380 23.51 -4.07 5.30
N PRO A 381 23.20 -5.03 6.20
CA PRO A 381 22.12 -6.03 6.15
C PRO A 381 20.75 -5.45 6.53
N PHE A 382 19.70 -5.95 5.88
CA PHE A 382 18.29 -5.68 6.18
C PHE A 382 17.42 -6.94 6.04
N ILE A 383 16.22 -6.89 6.63
CA ILE A 383 15.21 -7.94 6.56
C ILE A 383 14.19 -7.59 5.46
N PRO A 384 14.16 -8.31 4.33
CA PRO A 384 13.16 -8.09 3.30
C PRO A 384 11.80 -8.66 3.73
N VAL A 385 10.74 -7.85 3.65
CA VAL A 385 9.36 -8.26 3.96
C VAL A 385 8.51 -8.13 2.70
N GLU A 386 8.06 -9.26 2.14
CA GLU A 386 7.22 -9.25 0.95
C GLU A 386 5.78 -8.87 1.30
N VAL A 387 5.19 -7.97 0.52
CA VAL A 387 3.78 -7.60 0.59
C VAL A 387 3.07 -8.15 -0.66
N PRO A 388 2.45 -9.35 -0.57
CA PRO A 388 1.79 -9.98 -1.70
C PRO A 388 0.40 -9.39 -1.99
N ASN A 389 -0.19 -9.82 -3.10
CA ASN A 389 -1.62 -9.68 -3.36
C ASN A 389 -2.46 -10.36 -2.26
N TYR A 390 -3.77 -10.12 -2.25
CA TYR A 390 -4.64 -10.77 -1.30
C TYR A 390 -4.64 -12.29 -1.46
N ASP A 391 -4.64 -13.00 -0.33
CA ASP A 391 -4.99 -14.40 -0.32
C ASP A 391 -6.53 -14.61 -0.36
N ALA A 392 -6.95 -15.87 -0.40
CA ALA A 392 -8.37 -16.23 -0.52
C ALA A 392 -9.22 -15.76 0.67
N LYS A 393 -8.65 -15.62 1.87
CA LYS A 393 -9.36 -15.12 3.05
C LYS A 393 -9.44 -13.59 2.97
N GLU A 394 -8.32 -12.93 2.73
CA GLU A 394 -8.22 -11.47 2.64
C GLU A 394 -9.15 -10.91 1.54
N ILE A 395 -9.18 -11.51 0.35
CA ILE A 395 -10.04 -11.01 -0.74
C ILE A 395 -11.53 -11.12 -0.39
N ARG A 396 -11.93 -12.20 0.29
CA ARG A 396 -13.31 -12.40 0.73
C ARG A 396 -13.68 -11.35 1.77
N SER A 397 -12.86 -11.17 2.80
CA SER A 397 -13.03 -10.13 3.81
C SER A 397 -13.11 -8.73 3.20
N GLN A 398 -12.28 -8.42 2.20
CA GLN A 398 -12.29 -7.13 1.52
C GLN A 398 -13.61 -6.88 0.78
N ILE A 399 -14.13 -7.89 0.08
CA ILE A 399 -15.42 -7.80 -0.61
C ILE A 399 -16.56 -7.69 0.40
N ASP A 400 -16.53 -8.46 1.49
CA ASP A 400 -17.51 -8.39 2.58
C ASP A 400 -17.54 -6.99 3.22
N TYR A 401 -16.37 -6.39 3.46
CA TYR A 401 -16.25 -5.01 3.93
C TYR A 401 -16.91 -4.01 2.97
N TYR A 402 -16.70 -4.16 1.66
CA TYR A 402 -17.36 -3.29 0.67
C TYR A 402 -18.87 -3.51 0.58
N ILE A 403 -19.35 -4.74 0.75
CA ILE A 403 -20.79 -5.04 0.77
C ILE A 403 -21.45 -4.44 2.02
N GLU A 404 -20.86 -4.64 3.20
CA GLU A 404 -21.37 -4.13 4.48
C GLU A 404 -21.41 -2.59 4.48
N ARG A 405 -20.40 -1.95 3.92
CA ARG A 405 -20.37 -0.49 3.75
C ARG A 405 -21.29 0.04 2.65
N ASN A 406 -22.09 -0.83 2.01
CA ASN A 406 -22.93 -0.48 0.86
C ASN A 406 -22.13 0.21 -0.27
N TRP A 407 -20.85 -0.12 -0.42
CA TRP A 407 -20.02 0.34 -1.52
C TRP A 407 -20.35 -0.46 -2.79
N LEU A 408 -20.52 -1.78 -2.63
CA LEU A 408 -20.98 -2.68 -3.69
C LEU A 408 -22.51 -2.80 -3.67
N GLN A 409 -23.16 -1.98 -4.49
CA GLN A 409 -24.62 -1.93 -4.60
C GLN A 409 -25.23 -3.03 -5.48
N GLN A 410 -24.45 -3.59 -6.40
CA GLN A 410 -24.93 -4.63 -7.32
C GLN A 410 -25.20 -5.95 -6.57
N PRO A 411 -26.44 -6.49 -6.59
CA PRO A 411 -26.76 -7.72 -5.86
C PRO A 411 -25.91 -8.93 -6.29
N LYS A 412 -25.48 -8.95 -7.57
CA LYS A 412 -24.59 -9.99 -8.12
C LYS A 412 -23.25 -10.08 -7.39
N ALA A 413 -22.74 -8.97 -6.84
CA ALA A 413 -21.50 -8.95 -6.08
C ALA A 413 -21.57 -9.79 -4.80
N ARG A 414 -22.78 -10.03 -4.27
CA ARG A 414 -22.99 -10.87 -3.08
C ARG A 414 -22.94 -12.37 -3.38
N THR A 415 -23.09 -12.76 -4.65
CA THR A 415 -23.08 -14.17 -5.07
C THR A 415 -21.65 -14.71 -5.16
N GLU A 416 -21.44 -16.01 -4.96
CA GLU A 416 -20.11 -16.63 -5.08
C GLU A 416 -19.50 -16.41 -6.48
N ARG A 417 -20.35 -16.45 -7.52
CA ARG A 417 -19.93 -16.12 -8.88
C ARG A 417 -19.41 -14.68 -8.99
N GLY A 418 -20.13 -13.71 -8.45
CA GLY A 418 -19.68 -12.31 -8.48
C GLY A 418 -18.39 -12.09 -7.70
N ARG A 419 -18.23 -12.75 -6.55
CA ARG A 419 -16.98 -12.73 -5.77
C ARG A 419 -15.82 -13.32 -6.56
N ALA A 420 -16.03 -14.46 -7.23
CA ALA A 420 -15.03 -15.10 -8.08
C ALA A 420 -14.65 -14.22 -9.29
N GLU A 421 -15.63 -13.58 -9.94
CA GLU A 421 -15.39 -12.62 -11.04
C GLU A 421 -14.54 -11.43 -10.55
N LEU A 422 -14.87 -10.82 -9.40
CA LEU A 422 -14.07 -9.72 -8.81
C LEU A 422 -12.63 -10.15 -8.48
N SER A 423 -12.48 -11.33 -7.87
CA SER A 423 -11.17 -11.91 -7.53
C SER A 423 -10.32 -12.16 -8.79
N PHE A 424 -10.91 -12.77 -9.82
CA PHE A 424 -10.25 -13.06 -11.09
C PHE A 424 -9.85 -11.79 -11.83
N THR A 425 -10.78 -10.84 -12.03
CA THR A 425 -10.53 -9.61 -12.79
C THR A 425 -9.51 -8.69 -12.11
N SER A 426 -9.52 -8.62 -10.78
CA SER A 426 -8.53 -7.83 -10.03
C SER A 426 -7.17 -8.54 -9.89
N GLY A 427 -7.09 -9.85 -10.18
CA GLY A 427 -5.91 -10.67 -9.90
C GLY A 427 -5.57 -10.70 -8.40
N ASN A 428 -6.58 -10.56 -7.54
CA ASN A 428 -6.44 -10.34 -6.10
C ASN A 428 -5.57 -9.14 -5.70
N ASN A 429 -5.31 -8.19 -6.60
CA ASN A 429 -4.53 -7.01 -6.29
C ASN A 429 -5.40 -5.97 -5.56
N PRO A 430 -5.01 -5.51 -4.35
CA PRO A 430 -5.80 -4.56 -3.57
C PRO A 430 -6.17 -3.28 -4.31
N TYR A 431 -5.21 -2.66 -4.99
CA TYR A 431 -5.43 -1.42 -5.73
C TYR A 431 -6.34 -1.62 -6.94
N PHE A 432 -6.12 -2.68 -7.74
CA PHE A 432 -6.97 -2.96 -8.89
C PHE A 432 -8.38 -3.34 -8.49
N LEU A 433 -8.57 -4.07 -7.40
CA LEU A 433 -9.91 -4.32 -6.86
C LEU A 433 -10.58 -2.99 -6.48
N MET A 434 -9.90 -2.13 -5.72
CA MET A 434 -10.44 -0.83 -5.32
C MET A 434 -10.84 0.04 -6.52
N LYS A 435 -10.04 0.04 -7.60
CA LYS A 435 -10.37 0.74 -8.85
C LYS A 435 -11.54 0.09 -9.60
N LEU A 436 -11.60 -1.24 -9.64
CA LEU A 436 -12.68 -1.99 -10.29
C LEU A 436 -14.03 -1.73 -9.64
N VAL A 437 -14.06 -1.55 -8.32
CA VAL A 437 -15.29 -1.31 -7.55
C VAL A 437 -15.59 0.17 -7.30
N ALA A 438 -14.79 1.08 -7.84
CA ALA A 438 -15.01 2.51 -7.68
C ALA A 438 -16.27 2.96 -8.47
N PRO A 439 -17.06 3.91 -7.95
CA PRO A 439 -18.17 4.50 -8.69
C PRO A 439 -17.66 5.28 -9.90
N TYR A 440 -18.39 5.18 -11.01
CA TYR A 440 -18.12 5.87 -12.27
C TYR A 440 -18.43 7.36 -12.21
#